data_AF-A0A450W457-F1
#
_entry.id   AF-A0A450W457-F1
#
_cell.length_a   1.000
_cell.length_b   1.000
_cell.length_c   1.000
_cell.angle_alpha   90.00
_cell.angle_beta   90.00
_cell.angle_gamma   90.00
#
_symmetry.space_group_name_H-M   'P 1'
#
loop_
_entity.id
_entity.type
_entity.pdbx_description
1 polymer ?
#
loop_
_entity_poly.entity_id
_entity_poly.type
_entity_poly.pdbx_seq_one_letter_code
_entity_poly.pdbx_strand_id
1 'polypeptide(L)' 'KSLEATLEDGLTQTADYRDRAGAEEGYLVIFDRTPNKPWEEKCFIREEQQGGHRIGVWGM' A
#
# COMPACT_ATOMS: atom_id res chain seq x y z
N LYS A 1 -0.68 -11.78 -9.06
CA LYS A 1 0.20 -11.40 -7.93
C LYS A 1 -0.59 -11.60 -6.65
N SER A 2 0.05 -12.07 -5.58
CA SER A 2 -0.62 -12.10 -4.26
C SER A 2 -0.71 -10.69 -3.69
N LEU A 3 -1.43 -10.54 -2.58
CA LEU A 3 -1.49 -9.27 -1.86
C LEU A 3 -0.10 -8.86 -1.35
N GLU A 4 0.66 -9.81 -0.83
CA GLU A 4 2.01 -9.62 -0.28
C GLU A 4 2.98 -9.11 -1.35
N ALA A 5 2.98 -9.74 -2.54
CA ALA A 5 3.82 -9.28 -3.65
C ALA A 5 3.42 -7.88 -4.14
N THR A 6 2.13 -7.53 -4.06
CA THR A 6 1.64 -6.20 -4.44
C THR A 6 2.02 -5.14 -3.39
N LEU A 7 2.04 -5.53 -2.11
CA LEU A 7 2.48 -4.69 -1.00
C LEU A 7 3.97 -4.38 -1.12
N GLU A 8 4.83 -5.37 -1.31
CA GLU A 8 6.29 -5.17 -1.37
C GLU A 8 6.71 -4.22 -2.51
N ASP A 9 6.20 -4.48 -3.72
CA ASP A 9 6.43 -3.62 -4.90
C ASP A 9 5.90 -2.19 -4.64
N GLY A 10 4.69 -2.09 -4.10
CA GLY A 10 3.99 -0.81 -3.87
C GLY A 10 4.63 0.04 -2.78
N LEU A 11 5.12 -0.57 -1.70
CA LEU A 11 5.79 0.12 -0.60
C LEU A 11 7.11 0.75 -1.07
N THR A 12 7.91 -0.02 -1.79
CA THR A 12 9.16 0.47 -2.37
C THR A 12 8.91 1.65 -3.29
N GLN A 13 7.95 1.51 -4.22
CA GLN A 13 7.60 2.59 -5.14
C GLN A 13 7.05 3.84 -4.43
N THR A 14 6.24 3.66 -3.39
CA THR A 14 5.63 4.78 -2.65
C THR A 14 6.67 5.54 -1.84
N ALA A 15 7.63 4.85 -1.22
CA ALA A 15 8.76 5.48 -0.54
C ALA A 15 9.59 6.32 -1.51
N ASP A 16 9.97 5.74 -2.66
CA ASP A 16 10.75 6.43 -3.69
C ASP A 16 10.04 7.69 -4.19
N TYR A 17 8.73 7.63 -4.45
CA TYR A 17 7.98 8.81 -4.88
C TYR A 17 7.85 9.86 -3.80
N ARG A 18 7.60 9.46 -2.56
CA ARG A 18 7.53 10.36 -1.41
C ARG A 18 8.83 11.18 -1.31
N ASP A 19 9.98 10.51 -1.37
CA ASP A 19 11.29 11.16 -1.24
C ASP A 19 11.57 12.10 -2.41
N ARG A 20 11.24 11.68 -3.64
CA ARG A 20 11.38 12.53 -4.83
C ARG A 20 10.45 13.73 -4.83
N ALA A 21 9.26 13.59 -4.28
CA ALA A 21 8.29 14.67 -4.15
C ALA A 21 8.59 15.60 -2.95
N GLY A 22 9.49 15.20 -2.03
CA GLY A 22 9.69 15.90 -0.77
C GLY A 22 8.46 15.88 0.14
N ALA A 23 7.61 14.85 -0.01
CA ALA A 23 6.38 14.74 0.75
C ALA A 23 6.65 14.23 2.18
N GLU A 24 5.89 14.73 3.15
CA GLU A 24 5.98 14.26 4.54
C GLU A 24 5.34 12.88 4.70
N GLU A 25 4.27 12.61 3.96
CA GLU A 25 3.45 11.41 4.05
C GLU A 25 3.40 10.65 2.71
N GLY A 26 3.26 9.33 2.79
CA GLY A 26 3.06 8.46 1.63
C GLY A 26 1.89 7.51 1.89
N TYR A 27 1.06 7.31 0.87
CA TYR A 27 -0.08 6.39 0.95
C TYR A 27 -0.11 5.45 -0.25
N LEU A 28 -0.29 4.16 0.04
CA LEU A 28 -0.45 3.09 -0.94
C LEU A 28 -1.90 2.60 -0.90
N VAL A 29 -2.59 2.65 -2.03
CA VAL A 29 -3.97 2.15 -2.18
C VAL A 29 -3.96 0.92 -3.09
N ILE A 30 -4.45 -0.21 -2.58
CA ILE A 30 -4.48 -1.50 -3.28
C ILE A 30 -5.93 -1.86 -3.62
N PHE A 31 -6.17 -2.28 -4.86
CA PHE A 31 -7.48 -2.73 -5.33
C PHE A 31 -7.46 -4.25 -5.60
N ASP A 32 -8.16 -5.02 -4.77
CA ASP A 32 -8.38 -6.44 -4.91
C ASP A 32 -9.59 -6.72 -5.82
N ARG A 33 -9.26 -7.01 -7.08
CA ARG A 33 -10.25 -7.31 -8.14
C ARG A 33 -10.71 -8.77 -8.15
N THR A 34 -10.40 -9.55 -7.11
CA THR A 34 -10.84 -10.96 -7.04
C THR A 34 -12.37 -11.04 -7.03
N PRO A 35 -12.99 -11.77 -7.98
CA PRO A 35 -14.43 -11.91 -8.04
C PRO A 35 -14.94 -12.73 -6.84
N ASN A 36 -16.16 -12.45 -6.38
CA ASN A 36 -16.85 -13.15 -5.29
C ASN A 36 -16.16 -13.09 -3.91
N LYS A 37 -15.03 -12.40 -3.78
CA LYS A 37 -14.41 -12.15 -2.47
C LYS A 37 -15.24 -11.10 -1.71
N PRO A 38 -15.66 -11.36 -0.45
CA PRO A 38 -16.41 -10.42 0.37
C PRO A 38 -15.70 -9.09 0.53
N TRP A 39 -16.47 -8.02 0.75
CA TRP A 39 -15.89 -6.68 0.77
C TRP A 39 -15.04 -6.46 2.02
N GLU A 40 -15.47 -7.08 3.11
CA GLU A 40 -14.83 -7.09 4.43
C GLU A 40 -13.42 -7.69 4.38
N GLU A 41 -13.14 -8.57 3.42
CA GLU A 41 -11.81 -9.18 3.25
C GLU A 41 -10.85 -8.35 2.38
N LYS A 42 -11.35 -7.30 1.71
CA LYS A 42 -10.53 -6.42 0.87
C LYS A 42 -10.34 -5.05 1.52
N CYS A 43 -11.34 -4.57 2.25
CA CYS A 43 -11.28 -3.33 3.00
C CYS A 43 -10.40 -3.47 4.24
N PHE A 44 -9.23 -2.84 4.23
CA PHE A 44 -8.37 -2.76 5.41
C PHE A 44 -7.56 -1.46 5.43
N ILE A 45 -7.08 -1.08 6.61
CA ILE A 45 -6.13 0.01 6.81
C ILE A 45 -4.97 -0.53 7.64
N ARG A 46 -3.75 -0.27 7.19
CA ARG A 46 -2.51 -0.64 7.87
C ARG A 46 -1.48 0.46 7.74
N GLU A 47 -0.42 0.32 8.51
CA GLU A 47 0.73 1.20 8.48
C GLU A 47 1.98 0.35 8.34
N GLU A 48 2.81 0.70 7.38
CA GLU A 48 4.03 0.00 7.06
C GLU A 48 5.21 0.96 7.14
N GLN A 49 6.39 0.42 7.45
CA GLN A 49 7.61 1.20 7.58
C GLN A 49 8.60 0.77 6.51
N GLN A 50 9.00 1.70 5.64
CA GLN A 50 9.92 1.45 4.53
C GLN A 50 11.03 2.50 4.54
N GLY A 51 12.29 2.07 4.72
CA GLY A 51 13.44 2.98 4.74
C GLY A 51 13.42 4.04 5.86
N GLY A 52 12.67 3.82 6.94
CA GLY A 52 12.46 4.81 8.00
C GLY A 52 11.27 5.76 7.77
N HIS A 53 10.59 5.64 6.63
CA HIS A 53 9.37 6.38 6.32
C HIS A 53 8.13 5.58 6.72
N ARG A 54 7.11 6.29 7.21
CA ARG A 54 5.78 5.74 7.50
C ARG A 54 4.91 5.83 6.25
N ILE A 55 4.35 4.71 5.83
CA ILE A 55 3.43 4.62 4.69
C ILE A 55 2.09 4.06 5.15
N GLY A 56 1.01 4.80 4.89
CA GLY A 56 -0.34 4.31 5.11
C GLY A 56 -0.79 3.39 3.97
N VAL A 57 -1.32 2.21 4.28
CA VAL A 57 -1.76 1.24 3.27
C VAL A 57 -3.24 0.94 3.40
N TRP A 58 -3.98 1.14 2.30
CA TRP A 58 -5.43 1.02 2.26
C TRP A 58 -5.81 -0.05 1.23
N GLY A 59 -6.62 -1.02 1.66
CA GLY A 59 -7.18 -2.06 0.83
C GLY A 59 -8.60 -1.72 0.38
N MET A 60 -8.87 -1.98 -0.89
CA MET A 60 -10.14 -1.85 -1.62
C MET A 60 -10.19 -2.94 -2.71
#